data_AF-A0A1B8Y5Z9-F1
#
_entry.id   AF-A0A1B8Y5Z9-F1
#
_cell.length_a   1.000
_cell.length_b   1.000
_cell.length_c   1.000
_cell.angle_alpha   90.00
_cell.angle_beta   90.00
_cell.angle_gamma   90.00
#
_symmetry.space_group_name_H-M   'P 1'
#
loop_
_entity.id
_entity.type
_entity.pdbx_description
1 polymer ?
#
loop_
_entity_poly.entity_id
_entity_poly.type
_entity_poly.pdbx_seq_one_letter_code
_entity_poly.pdbx_strand_id
1 'polypeptide(L)'
;MSIFLRLFRFLEFDLGEKPPRITAVRFHRRTENRQIVLDLDISFDGPIEVEVALFKRFLKLGANHAELRGTARVILGPLLDEIPLFGAVTWYLPDRPVS
;
A
#
# COMPACT_ATOMS: atom_id res chain seq x y z
N MET A 1 -8.29 24.17 -5.90
CA MET A 1 -7.65 23.45 -4.78
C MET A 1 -8.17 24.03 -3.47
N SER A 2 -8.86 23.26 -2.64
CA SER A 2 -9.41 23.75 -1.35
C SER A 2 -8.30 24.25 -0.42
N ILE A 3 -8.50 25.38 0.25
CA ILE A 3 -7.57 25.94 1.27
C ILE A 3 -7.36 24.94 2.43
N PHE A 4 -8.37 24.13 2.72
CA PHE A 4 -8.38 23.16 3.81
C PHE A 4 -7.29 22.09 3.65
N LEU A 5 -7.08 21.58 2.44
CA LEU A 5 -6.07 20.53 2.17
C LEU A 5 -4.64 21.10 2.09
N ARG A 6 -4.47 22.40 1.82
CA ARG A 6 -3.13 23.04 1.82
C ARG A 6 -2.49 23.08 3.20
N LEU A 7 -3.29 22.95 4.26
CA LEU A 7 -2.85 23.04 5.66
C LEU A 7 -2.81 21.67 6.35
N PHE A 8 -3.08 20.59 5.61
CA PHE A 8 -2.99 19.22 6.11
C PHE A 8 -1.54 18.83 6.36
N ARG A 9 -1.25 18.27 7.53
CA ARG A 9 0.04 17.64 7.86
C ARG A 9 -0.17 16.45 8.78
N PHE A 10 0.58 15.38 8.55
CA PHE A 10 0.74 14.31 9.54
C PHE A 10 1.50 14.87 10.75
N LEU A 11 0.98 14.61 11.95
CA LEU A 11 1.64 14.86 13.23
C LEU A 11 2.29 13.59 13.75
N GLU A 12 1.58 12.47 13.62
CA GLU A 12 2.01 11.12 13.99
C GLU A 12 1.62 10.15 12.86
N PHE A 13 2.47 9.18 12.57
CA PHE A 13 2.22 8.15 11.57
C PHE A 13 2.94 6.86 11.95
N ASP A 14 2.30 6.09 12.83
CA ASP A 14 2.71 4.76 13.25
C ASP A 14 1.70 3.72 12.72
N LEU A 15 2.18 2.66 12.08
CA LEU A 15 1.33 1.56 11.58
C LEU A 15 1.25 0.39 12.56
N GLY A 16 1.84 0.53 13.75
CA GLY A 16 1.91 -0.49 14.77
C GLY A 16 2.87 -1.62 14.45
N GLU A 17 2.92 -2.60 15.35
CA GLU A 17 3.86 -3.73 15.28
C GLU A 17 3.30 -4.95 14.54
N LYS A 18 1.98 -5.00 14.30
CA LYS A 18 1.34 -6.14 13.63
C LYS A 18 1.58 -6.03 12.12
N PRO A 19 2.26 -6.97 11.46
CA PRO A 19 2.42 -6.91 10.01
C PRO A 19 1.13 -7.34 9.29
N PRO A 20 0.88 -6.83 8.07
CA PRO A 20 -0.13 -7.40 7.18
C PRO A 20 0.22 -8.86 6.84
N ARG A 21 -0.81 -9.70 6.70
CA ARG A 21 -0.69 -11.11 6.32
C ARG A 21 -0.93 -11.27 4.84
N ILE A 22 -0.12 -12.10 4.19
CA ILE A 22 -0.41 -12.61 2.85
C ILE A 22 -1.17 -13.93 3.02
N THR A 23 -2.41 -13.99 2.55
CA THR A 23 -3.28 -15.17 2.70
C THR A 23 -3.25 -16.07 1.48
N ALA A 24 -3.00 -15.52 0.29
CA ALA A 24 -2.82 -16.27 -0.94
C ALA A 24 -1.88 -15.54 -1.91
N VAL A 25 -1.25 -16.31 -2.80
CA VAL A 25 -0.38 -15.79 -3.86
C VAL A 25 -0.77 -16.44 -5.18
N ARG A 26 -1.05 -15.63 -6.19
CA ARG A 26 -1.35 -16.08 -7.55
C ARG A 26 -0.28 -15.53 -8.50
N PHE A 27 0.31 -16.41 -9.30
CA PHE A 27 1.43 -16.08 -10.18
C PHE A 27 0.99 -16.10 -11.64
N HIS A 28 1.39 -15.08 -12.41
CA HIS A 28 1.18 -15.00 -13.85
C HIS A 28 2.44 -14.50 -14.53
N ARG A 29 2.98 -15.28 -15.48
CA ARG A 29 4.06 -14.81 -16.36
C ARG A 29 3.46 -14.10 -17.57
N ARG A 30 3.89 -12.88 -17.84
CA ARG A 30 3.49 -12.10 -19.02
C ARG A 30 4.67 -12.04 -19.98
N THR A 31 4.71 -12.98 -20.93
CA THR A 31 5.82 -13.14 -21.88
C THR A 31 5.95 -11.94 -22.81
N GLU A 32 4.82 -11.41 -23.29
CA GLU A 32 4.76 -10.25 -24.20
C GLU A 32 5.51 -9.03 -23.63
N ASN A 33 5.37 -8.79 -22.33
CA ASN A 33 5.94 -7.62 -21.67
C ASN A 33 7.28 -7.92 -20.98
N ARG A 34 7.77 -9.18 -21.02
CA ARG A 34 8.87 -9.67 -20.18
C ARG A 34 8.66 -9.31 -18.70
N GLN A 35 7.53 -9.73 -18.11
CA GLN A 35 7.19 -9.44 -16.72
C GLN A 35 6.71 -10.68 -15.96
N ILE A 36 6.89 -10.65 -14.64
CA ILE A 36 6.22 -11.53 -13.69
C ILE A 36 5.19 -10.70 -12.93
N VAL A 37 3.95 -11.20 -12.84
CA VAL A 37 2.86 -10.58 -12.08
C VAL A 37 2.47 -11.50 -10.94
N LEU A 38 2.44 -10.97 -9.73
CA LEU A 38 2.01 -11.64 -8.51
C LEU A 38 0.77 -10.91 -7.97
N ASP A 39 -0.34 -11.62 -7.83
CA ASP A 39 -1.50 -11.11 -7.09
C ASP A 39 -1.44 -11.70 -5.68
N LEU A 40 -1.18 -10.82 -4.70
CA LEU A 40 -1.07 -11.14 -3.28
C LEU A 40 -2.39 -10.79 -2.60
N ASP A 41 -3.09 -11.77 -2.05
CA ASP A 41 -4.23 -11.48 -1.19
C ASP A 41 -3.70 -11.09 0.19
N ILE A 42 -4.00 -9.87 0.61
CA ILE A 42 -3.51 -9.25 1.84
C ILE A 42 -4.65 -9.07 2.84
N SER A 43 -4.35 -9.33 4.12
CA SER A 43 -5.22 -8.98 5.24
C SER A 43 -4.46 -8.27 6.35
N PHE A 44 -5.03 -7.18 6.83
CA PHE A 44 -4.58 -6.46 8.01
C PHE A 44 -5.80 -6.03 8.80
N ASP A 45 -5.68 -6.15 10.11
CA ASP A 45 -6.68 -5.77 11.10
C ASP A 45 -5.84 -5.53 12.34
N GLY A 46 -5.60 -4.27 12.69
CA GLY A 46 -4.64 -3.97 13.73
C GLY A 46 -4.65 -2.53 14.22
N PRO A 47 -4.09 -2.32 15.42
CA PRO A 47 -3.88 -0.98 15.95
C PRO A 47 -2.87 -0.22 15.08
N ILE A 48 -3.16 1.05 14.84
CA ILE A 48 -2.27 2.03 14.21
C ILE A 48 -2.35 3.32 15.03
N GLU A 49 -1.48 4.29 14.80
CA GLU A 49 -1.63 5.64 15.34
C GLU A 49 -1.32 6.66 14.25
N VAL A 50 -2.36 7.28 13.71
CA VAL A 50 -2.21 8.36 12.74
C VAL A 50 -2.87 9.59 13.31
N GLU A 51 -2.10 10.66 13.47
CA GLU A 51 -2.63 11.98 13.81
C GLU A 51 -2.38 12.94 12.66
N VAL A 52 -3.38 13.77 12.34
CA VAL A 52 -3.31 14.79 11.31
C VAL A 52 -3.77 16.14 11.86
N ALA A 53 -3.08 17.20 11.46
CA ALA A 53 -3.48 18.56 11.75
C ALA A 53 -4.07 19.23 10.50
N LEU A 54 -5.20 19.91 10.69
CA LEU A 54 -5.75 20.90 9.77
C LEU A 54 -5.61 22.29 10.40
N PHE A 55 -5.46 23.32 9.58
CA PHE A 55 -5.39 24.72 10.01
C PHE A 55 -4.38 25.02 11.13
N LYS A 56 -3.08 25.06 10.83
CA LYS A 56 -2.02 25.51 11.77
C LYS A 56 -2.18 24.99 13.21
N ARG A 57 -2.66 23.75 13.39
CA ARG A 57 -2.87 23.02 14.67
C ARG A 57 -4.21 23.25 15.41
N PHE A 58 -5.21 23.92 14.85
CA PHE A 58 -6.51 24.11 15.53
C PHE A 58 -7.41 22.87 15.50
N LEU A 59 -7.28 22.01 14.49
CA LEU A 59 -8.07 20.79 14.38
C LEU A 59 -7.14 19.59 14.23
N LYS A 60 -7.12 18.73 15.25
CA LYS A 60 -6.43 17.43 15.23
C LYS A 60 -7.46 16.34 14.99
N LEU A 61 -7.20 15.45 14.04
CA LEU A 61 -7.98 14.26 13.76
C LEU A 61 -7.04 13.06 13.80
N GLY A 62 -7.56 11.86 14.04
CA GLY A 62 -6.72 10.67 14.00
C GLY A 62 -7.47 9.37 13.80
N ALA A 63 -6.70 8.31 13.59
CA ALA A 63 -7.15 6.93 13.48
C ALA A 63 -6.27 6.06 14.38
N ASN A 64 -6.89 5.16 15.14
CA ASN A 64 -6.22 4.25 16.06
C ASN A 64 -6.29 2.75 15.65
N HIS A 65 -6.96 2.49 14.53
CA HIS A 65 -7.20 1.15 14.02
C HIS A 65 -7.37 1.19 12.51
N ALA A 66 -6.90 0.17 11.81
CA ALA A 66 -7.18 -0.02 10.40
C ALA A 66 -7.46 -1.49 10.08
N GLU A 67 -8.46 -1.69 9.22
CA GLU A 67 -8.76 -2.96 8.58
C GLU A 67 -8.58 -2.81 7.07
N LEU A 68 -7.91 -3.78 6.47
CA LEU A 68 -7.62 -3.84 5.05
C LEU A 68 -7.70 -5.30 4.59
N ARG A 69 -8.61 -5.59 3.68
CA ARG A 69 -8.66 -6.87 2.95
C ARG A 69 -8.74 -6.60 1.47
N GLY A 70 -7.87 -7.24 0.69
CA GLY A 70 -7.89 -7.05 -0.75
C GLY A 70 -6.74 -7.75 -1.45
N THR A 71 -6.60 -7.48 -2.74
CA THR A 71 -5.49 -7.99 -3.54
C THR A 71 -4.50 -6.86 -3.80
N ALA A 72 -3.21 -7.10 -3.59
CA ALA A 72 -2.12 -6.26 -4.06
C ALA A 72 -1.42 -6.95 -5.24
N ARG A 73 -1.45 -6.30 -6.40
CA ARG A 73 -0.74 -6.78 -7.59
C ARG A 73 0.67 -6.21 -7.59
N VAL A 74 1.66 -7.09 -7.66
CA VAL A 74 3.08 -6.78 -7.80
C VAL A 74 3.55 -7.20 -9.18
N ILE A 75 4.28 -6.34 -9.87
CA ILE A 75 4.86 -6.57 -11.19
C ILE A 75 6.37 -6.44 -11.07
N LEU A 76 7.09 -7.50 -11.43
CA LEU A 76 8.55 -7.51 -11.58
C LEU A 76 8.85 -7.33 -13.07
N GLY A 77 9.46 -6.22 -13.45
CA GLY A 77 9.65 -5.87 -14.85
C GLY A 77 10.51 -4.64 -15.12
N PRO A 78 11.15 -4.54 -16.30
CA PRO A 78 11.32 -5.62 -17.28
C PRO A 78 12.24 -6.71 -16.71
N LEU A 79 12.02 -7.97 -17.10
CA LEU A 79 12.91 -9.07 -16.75
C LEU A 79 14.24 -8.93 -17.50
N LEU A 80 15.33 -9.05 -16.74
CA LEU A 80 16.71 -8.98 -17.18
C LEU A 80 17.28 -10.39 -17.29
N ASP A 81 18.24 -10.59 -18.19
CA ASP A 81 18.91 -11.90 -18.36
C ASP A 81 20.03 -12.11 -17.32
N GLU A 82 20.40 -11.06 -16.60
CA GLU A 82 21.42 -11.05 -15.53
C GLU A 82 20.86 -10.44 -14.24
N ILE A 83 21.52 -10.70 -13.10
CA ILE A 83 21.15 -10.16 -11.78
C ILE A 83 21.17 -8.62 -11.83
N PRO A 84 20.13 -7.92 -11.32
CA PRO A 84 19.09 -8.38 -10.38
C PRO A 84 17.84 -9.04 -10.98
N LEU A 85 17.88 -9.56 -12.22
CA LEU A 85 16.82 -10.31 -12.92
C LEU A 85 15.54 -9.52 -13.26
N PHE A 86 15.32 -8.35 -12.66
CA PHE A 86 14.28 -7.41 -13.05
C PHE A 86 14.74 -5.96 -12.82
N GLY A 87 14.29 -5.04 -13.66
CA GLY A 87 14.66 -3.63 -13.59
C GLY A 87 13.89 -2.82 -12.54
N ALA A 88 12.64 -3.19 -12.24
CA ALA A 88 11.80 -2.49 -11.28
C ALA A 88 10.75 -3.40 -10.63
N VAL A 89 10.22 -2.91 -9.51
CA VAL A 89 9.02 -3.44 -8.85
C VAL A 89 7.94 -2.37 -8.91
N THR A 90 6.81 -2.71 -9.51
CA THR A 90 5.60 -1.88 -9.46
C THR A 90 4.56 -2.61 -8.63
N TRP A 91 3.83 -1.91 -7.77
CA TRP A 91 2.70 -2.51 -7.06
C TRP A 91 1.50 -1.56 -7.03
N TYR A 92 0.29 -2.14 -7.01
CA TYR A 92 -0.97 -1.41 -6.90
C TYR A 92 -2.10 -2.33 -6.42
N LEU A 93 -3.22 -1.74 -6.00
CA LEU A 93 -4.46 -2.47 -5.71
C LEU A 93 -5.33 -2.43 -6.98
N PRO A 94 -5.62 -3.56 -7.65
CA PRO A 94 -6.44 -3.58 -8.86
C PRO A 94 -7.91 -3.24 -8.57
N ASP A 95 -8.37 -3.52 -7.35
CA ASP A 95 -9.71 -3.24 -6.86
C ASP A 95 -9.65 -2.45 -5.55
N ARG A 96 -10.76 -1.79 -5.21
CA ARG A 96 -10.89 -1.12 -3.91
C ARG A 96 -10.84 -2.17 -2.79
N PRO A 97 -9.93 -2.05 -1.82
CA PRO A 97 -9.89 -2.98 -0.70
C PRO A 97 -11.15 -2.83 0.16
N VAL A 98 -11.59 -3.95 0.72
CA VAL A 98 -12.73 -4.00 1.63
C VAL A 98 -12.21 -3.80 3.04
N SER A 99 -12.85 -2.90 3.79
CA SER A 99 -12.77 -2.82 5.25
C SER A 99 -13.88 -3.67 5.83
#